data_AF-A0A3B0SBL6-F1
#
_entry.id   AF-A0A3B0SBL6-F1
#
_cell.length_a   1.000
_cell.length_b   1.000
_cell.length_c   1.000
_cell.angle_alpha   90.00
_cell.angle_beta   90.00
_cell.angle_gamma   90.00
#
_symmetry.space_group_name_H-M   'P 1'
#
loop_
_entity.id
_entity.type
_entity.pdbx_description
1 polymer ?
#
loop_
_entity_poly.entity_id
_entity_poly.type
_entity_poly.pdbx_seq_one_letter_code
_entity_poly.pdbx_strand_id
1 'polypeptide(L)' 'MAYTFGTTVDGDIESVRERVTEELGKEGFGILTTIDVQATLKAKIDVDRDPYIILGACNPALANEAIKLE' A
#
# COMPACT_ATOMS: atom_id res chain seq x y z
N MET A 1 2.84 -23.26 -1.78
CA MET A 1 3.23 -22.24 -0.78
C MET A 1 3.08 -20.90 -1.46
N ALA A 2 2.25 -20.00 -0.94
CA ALA A 2 2.04 -18.67 -1.54
C ALA A 2 3.02 -17.67 -0.92
N TYR A 3 3.61 -16.81 -1.74
CA TYR A 3 4.52 -15.73 -1.29
C TYR A 3 3.77 -14.46 -0.88
N THR A 4 2.44 -14.45 -1.01
CA THR A 4 1.58 -13.30 -0.74
C THR A 4 0.30 -13.75 -0.05
N PHE A 5 -0.36 -12.81 0.62
CA PHE A 5 -1.72 -12.95 1.12
C PHE A 5 -2.55 -11.76 0.62
N GLY A 6 -3.86 -11.93 0.52
CA GLY A 6 -4.74 -10.87 0.04
C GLY A 6 -6.21 -11.24 0.18
N THR A 7 -7.05 -10.23 0.02
CA THR A 7 -8.51 -10.35 0.00
C THR A 7 -9.08 -9.38 -1.02
N THR A 8 -10.28 -9.67 -1.52
CA THR A 8 -11.05 -8.74 -2.37
C THR A 8 -12.05 -7.99 -1.51
N VAL A 9 -12.25 -6.72 -1.82
CA VAL A 9 -13.22 -5.85 -1.15
C VAL A 9 -13.97 -5.05 -2.21
N ASP A 10 -15.26 -4.84 -1.98
CA ASP A 10 -16.06 -3.95 -2.82
C ASP A 10 -15.79 -2.47 -2.47
N GLY A 11 -15.80 -1.63 -3.51
CA GLY A 11 -15.63 -0.18 -3.42
C GLY A 11 -14.83 0.39 -4.60
N ASP A 12 -14.88 1.71 -4.76
CA ASP A 12 -13.96 2.41 -5.67
C ASP A 12 -12.56 2.51 -5.04
N ILE A 13 -11.54 2.72 -5.88
CA ILE A 13 -10.14 2.66 -5.46
C ILE A 13 -9.80 3.72 -4.39
N GLU A 14 -10.42 4.91 -4.45
CA GLU A 14 -10.13 6.00 -3.52
C GLU A 14 -10.74 5.70 -2.15
N SER A 15 -12.02 5.32 -2.12
CA SER A 15 -12.71 4.91 -0.89
C SER A 15 -12.03 3.72 -0.22
N VAL A 16 -11.60 2.73 -1.01
CA VAL A 16 -10.88 1.56 -0.49
C VAL A 16 -9.50 1.96 0.05
N ARG A 17 -8.77 2.85 -0.64
CA ARG A 17 -7.47 3.37 -0.17
C ARG A 17 -7.60 4.07 1.18
N GLU A 18 -8.61 4.93 1.32
CA GLU A 18 -8.89 5.63 2.58
C GLU A 18 -9.22 4.64 3.71
N ARG A 19 -10.11 3.67 3.44
CA ARG A 19 -10.46 2.63 4.41
C ARG A 19 -9.25 1.80 4.84
N VAL A 20 -8.41 1.36 3.89
CA VAL A 20 -7.19 0.60 4.18
C VAL A 20 -6.22 1.43 5.03
N THR A 21 -6.06 2.71 4.72
CA THR A 21 -5.19 3.63 5.47
C THR A 21 -5.68 3.81 6.91
N GLU A 22 -6.98 3.98 7.11
CA GLU A 22 -7.57 4.11 8.45
C GLU A 22 -7.39 2.82 9.27
N GLU A 23 -7.71 1.66 8.70
CA GLU A 23 -7.60 0.38 9.40
C GLU A 23 -6.15 0.05 9.75
N LEU A 24 -5.19 0.32 8.86
CA LEU A 24 -3.76 0.20 9.16
C LEU A 24 -3.34 1.13 10.31
N GLY A 25 -3.86 2.35 10.33
CA GLY A 25 -3.62 3.32 11.40
C GLY A 25 -4.07 2.82 12.77
N LYS A 26 -5.22 2.14 12.85
CA LYS A 26 -5.73 1.53 14.09
C LYS A 26 -4.77 0.47 14.65
N GLU A 27 -4.07 -0.25 13.78
CA GLU A 27 -3.06 -1.26 14.13
C GLU A 27 -1.64 -0.66 14.32
N GLY A 28 -1.50 0.67 14.31
CA GLY A 28 -0.24 1.37 14.52
C GLY A 28 0.67 1.44 13.28
N PHE A 29 0.14 1.16 12.09
CA PHE A 29 0.86 1.32 10.83
C PHE A 29 0.55 2.68 10.21
N GLY A 30 1.60 3.44 9.86
CA GLY A 30 1.50 4.65 9.05
C GLY A 30 1.87 4.38 7.60
N ILE A 31 1.26 5.12 6.66
CA ILE A 31 1.65 5.08 5.24
C ILE A 31 2.86 6.00 5.02
N LEU A 32 3.98 5.40 4.62
CA LEU A 32 5.22 6.11 4.31
C LEU A 32 5.29 6.54 2.85
N THR A 33 4.77 5.69 1.96
CA THR A 33 4.84 5.92 0.52
C THR A 33 3.55 5.50 -0.16
N THR A 34 3.18 6.27 -1.18
CA THR A 34 2.05 5.98 -2.07
C THR A 34 2.55 6.09 -3.49
N ILE A 35 2.34 5.05 -4.29
CA ILE A 35 2.72 5.01 -5.70
C ILE A 35 1.48 4.78 -6.53
N ASP A 36 1.15 5.75 -7.36
CA ASP A 36 0.16 5.61 -8.42
C ASP A 36 0.82 4.96 -9.64
N VAL A 37 0.62 3.66 -9.79
CA VAL A 37 1.23 2.89 -10.87
C VAL A 37 0.57 3.21 -12.21
N GLN A 38 -0.74 3.46 -12.23
CA GLN A 38 -1.45 3.84 -13.45
C GLN A 38 -0.86 5.14 -14.01
N ALA A 39 -0.81 6.19 -13.20
CA ALA A 39 -0.26 7.49 -13.60
C ALA A 39 1.22 7.37 -13.98
N THR A 40 2.00 6.59 -13.23
CA THR A 40 3.43 6.40 -13.51
C THR A 40 3.65 5.71 -14.85
N LEU A 41 2.96 4.62 -15.14
CA LEU A 41 3.11 3.89 -16.40
C LEU A 41 2.64 4.73 -17.59
N LYS A 42 1.53 5.45 -17.44
CA LYS A 42 1.06 6.39 -18.47
C LYS A 42 2.11 7.46 -18.76
N ALA A 43 2.66 8.09 -17.73
CA ALA A 43 3.64 9.16 -17.88
C ALA A 43 5.00 8.70 -18.44
N LYS A 44 5.42 7.46 -18.17
CA LYS A 44 6.77 6.98 -18.51
C LYS A 44 6.83 6.18 -19.79
N ILE A 45 5.81 5.40 -20.10
CA ILE A 45 5.80 4.47 -21.24
C ILE A 45 4.49 4.50 -22.04
N ASP A 46 3.60 5.48 -21.77
CA ASP A 46 2.32 5.69 -22.45
C ASP A 46 1.39 4.46 -22.47
N VAL A 47 1.41 3.68 -21.38
CA VAL A 47 0.53 2.51 -21.22
C VAL A 47 -0.66 2.87 -20.33
N ASP A 48 -1.87 2.63 -20.85
CA ASP A 48 -3.11 2.69 -20.09
C ASP A 48 -3.36 1.39 -19.31
N ARG A 49 -3.83 1.52 -18.07
CA ARG A 49 -4.06 0.40 -17.14
C ARG A 49 -5.21 0.73 -16.21
N ASP A 50 -5.87 -0.28 -15.65
CA ASP A 50 -6.80 -0.09 -14.53
C ASP A 50 -6.13 0.56 -13.31
N PRO A 51 -6.90 1.22 -12.43
CA PRO A 51 -6.38 1.83 -11.21
C PRO A 51 -5.57 0.85 -10.36
N TYR A 52 -4.32 1.23 -10.06
CA TYR A 52 -3.41 0.39 -9.30
C TYR A 52 -2.51 1.25 -8.42
N ILE A 53 -2.67 1.10 -7.11
CA ILE A 53 -1.97 1.91 -6.10
C ILE A 53 -1.17 0.97 -5.20
N ILE A 54 0.10 1.30 -4.96
CA ILE A 54 0.95 0.61 -3.98
C ILE A 54 1.11 1.51 -2.77
N LEU A 55 0.81 0.97 -1.58
CA LEU A 55 1.01 1.64 -0.30
C LEU A 55 2.16 0.98 0.46
N GLY A 56 3.18 1.75 0.83
CA GLY A 56 4.22 1.33 1.76
C GLY A 56 3.81 1.68 3.18
N ALA A 57 3.40 0.69 3.97
CA ALA A 57 3.00 0.86 5.36
C ALA A 57 4.10 0.42 6.33
N CYS A 58 4.26 1.12 7.46
CA CYS A 58 5.27 0.81 8.47
C CYS A 58 4.74 1.09 9.88
N ASN A 59 5.02 0.15 10.80
CA ASN A 59 4.91 0.39 12.23
C ASN A 59 6.32 0.70 12.76
N PRO A 60 6.59 1.92 13.25
CA PRO A 60 7.95 2.34 13.61
C PRO A 60 8.53 1.59 14.80
N ALA A 61 7.69 1.14 15.74
CA ALA A 61 8.16 0.36 16.89
C ALA A 61 8.67 -1.01 16.44
N LEU A 62 7.87 -1.71 15.60
CA LEU A 62 8.26 -3.00 15.04
C LEU A 62 9.48 -2.88 14.12
N ALA A 63 9.53 -1.84 13.27
CA ALA A 63 10.66 -1.60 12.38
C ALA A 63 11.97 -1.37 13.18
N ASN A 64 11.93 -0.55 14.23
CA ASN A 64 13.08 -0.31 15.08
C ASN A 64 13.55 -1.57 15.81
N GLU A 65 12.64 -2.42 16.28
CA GLU A 65 13.00 -3.72 16.88
C GLU A 65 13.69 -4.64 15.87
N ALA A 66 13.19 -4.71 14.63
CA ALA A 66 13.81 -5.51 13.57
C ALA A 66 15.23 -5.01 13.23
N ILE A 67 15.42 -3.68 13.12
CA ILE A 67 16.71 -3.07 12.79
C ILE A 67 17.77 -3.34 13.88
N LYS A 68 17.37 -3.42 15.15
CA LYS A 68 18.31 -3.74 16.25
C LYS A 68 18.84 -5.18 16.20
N LEU A 69 18.19 -6.07 15.43
CA LEU A 69 18.60 -7.47 15.30
C LEU A 69 19.58 -7.68 14.14
N GLU A 70 19.80 -6.66 13.30
CA GLU A 70 20.82 -6.64 12.24
C GLU A 70 22.24 -6.60 12.84
#